data_AF-A0A6V8ER08-F1
#
_entry.id   AF-A0A6V8ER08-F1
#
_cell.length_a   1.000
_cell.length_b   1.000
_cell.length_c   1.000
_cell.angle_alpha   90.00
_cell.angle_beta   90.00
_cell.angle_gamma   90.00
#
_symmetry.space_group_name_H-M   'P 1'
#
loop_
_entity.id
_entity.type
_entity.pdbx_description
1 polymer ?
#
loop_
_entity_poly.entity_id
_entity_poly.type
_entity_poly.pdbx_seq_one_letter_code
_entity_poly.pdbx_strand_id
1 'polypeptide(L)'
;KDYEFDIEPSEGYGERDSSLVETIGQNVLMRSVRDPSTLAIGAPVEIGGRTGVLQFISAGRARIDYNHPLAGATLRYNYNIVKVVEDRAERVETLLKMNTGREDFEISFEGDDLTVTTPEAMAYDQNWAYAKFSLVRSLRENLGVGTVIFREVHEPRVVEEEE
;
A
#
# COMPACT_ATOMS: atom_id res chain seq x y z
N LYS A 1 -3.74 -14.39 -20.14
CA LYS A 1 -3.47 -15.79 -19.70
C LYS A 1 -3.73 -15.82 -18.21
N ASP A 2 -4.54 -16.77 -17.75
CA ASP A 2 -4.81 -16.94 -16.33
C ASP A 2 -3.70 -17.80 -15.72
N TYR A 3 -3.21 -17.37 -14.56
CA TYR A 3 -2.16 -18.01 -13.80
C TYR A 3 -2.73 -18.35 -12.43
N GLU A 4 -2.53 -19.60 -12.02
CA GLU A 4 -2.90 -20.09 -10.69
C GLU A 4 -1.66 -20.72 -10.07
N PHE A 5 -1.30 -20.28 -8.87
CA PHE A 5 -0.22 -20.86 -8.10
C PHE A 5 -0.45 -20.67 -6.60
N ASP A 6 0.16 -21.56 -5.84
CA ASP A 6 0.13 -21.55 -4.38
C ASP A 6 1.46 -20.98 -3.86
N ILE A 7 1.39 -20.09 -2.87
CA ILE A 7 2.53 -19.53 -2.15
C ILE A 7 2.55 -20.17 -0.78
N GLU A 8 3.60 -20.95 -0.49
CA GLU A 8 3.76 -21.58 0.81
C GLU A 8 4.01 -20.54 1.91
N PRO A 9 3.68 -20.83 3.17
CA PRO A 9 3.83 -19.87 4.26
C PRO A 9 5.23 -19.26 4.34
N SER A 10 6.27 -20.07 4.12
CA SER A 10 7.68 -19.63 4.10
C SER A 10 8.02 -18.55 3.05
N GLU A 11 7.26 -18.45 1.95
CA GLU A 11 7.41 -17.45 0.89
C GLU A 11 6.36 -16.32 0.98
N GLY A 12 5.38 -16.45 1.89
CA GLY A 12 4.30 -15.50 2.13
C GLY A 12 4.44 -14.78 3.47
N TYR A 13 3.49 -15.02 4.37
CA TYR A 13 3.43 -14.36 5.69
C TYR A 13 4.24 -15.05 6.80
N GLY A 14 5.06 -16.03 6.43
CA GLY A 14 5.88 -16.82 7.34
C GLY A 14 5.15 -18.04 7.92
N GLU A 15 5.95 -18.95 8.47
CA GLU A 15 5.45 -20.07 9.26
C GLU A 15 4.80 -19.58 10.55
N ARG A 16 3.80 -20.32 11.04
CA ARG A 16 3.19 -20.02 12.32
C ARG A 16 4.14 -20.38 13.46
N ASP A 17 4.49 -19.41 14.27
CA ASP A 17 5.36 -19.61 15.42
C ASP A 17 4.53 -19.85 16.69
N SER A 18 4.71 -21.02 17.29
CA SER A 18 4.04 -21.37 18.55
C SER A 18 4.55 -20.57 19.75
N SER A 19 5.76 -20.02 19.70
CA SER A 19 6.33 -19.16 20.74
C SER A 19 5.66 -17.78 20.78
N LEU A 20 5.03 -17.36 19.67
CA LEU A 20 4.23 -16.14 19.58
C LEU A 20 2.80 -16.34 20.08
N VAL A 21 2.46 -17.50 20.63
CA VAL A 21 1.16 -17.75 21.24
C VAL A 21 1.32 -17.82 22.75
N GLU A 22 0.78 -16.82 23.44
CA GLU A 22 0.96 -16.65 24.87
C GLU A 22 -0.35 -16.86 25.64
N THR A 23 -0.23 -17.36 26.87
CA THR A 23 -1.36 -17.47 27.80
C THR A 23 -1.12 -16.54 28.97
N ILE A 24 -2.03 -15.59 29.15
CA ILE A 24 -1.97 -14.60 30.22
C ILE A 24 -3.18 -14.75 31.16
N GLY A 25 -3.07 -14.19 32.36
CA GLY A 25 -4.22 -14.07 33.26
C GLY A 25 -5.27 -13.11 32.70
N GLN A 26 -6.54 -13.43 32.86
CA GLN A 26 -7.66 -12.58 32.41
C GLN A 26 -7.57 -11.16 32.99
N ASN A 27 -7.09 -11.00 34.23
CA ASN A 27 -6.86 -9.69 34.86
C ASN A 27 -5.80 -8.84 34.15
N VAL A 28 -4.85 -9.46 33.44
CA VAL A 28 -3.85 -8.74 32.63
C VAL A 28 -4.52 -8.24 31.35
N LEU A 29 -5.30 -9.09 30.68
CA LEU A 29 -6.07 -8.71 29.50
C LEU A 29 -7.03 -7.54 29.79
N MET A 30 -7.83 -7.66 30.84
CA MET A 30 -8.84 -6.65 31.22
C MET A 30 -8.23 -5.29 31.58
N ARG A 31 -6.98 -5.27 32.05
CA ARG A 31 -6.25 -4.01 32.32
C ARG A 31 -5.58 -3.41 31.08
N SER A 32 -5.34 -4.23 30.05
CA SER A 32 -4.65 -3.81 28.83
C SER A 32 -5.62 -3.26 27.79
N VAL A 33 -6.89 -3.70 27.83
CA VAL A 33 -7.92 -3.29 26.88
C VAL A 33 -8.68 -2.07 27.41
N ARG A 34 -8.90 -1.08 26.53
CA ARG A 34 -9.61 0.17 26.88
C ARG A 34 -11.09 -0.05 27.19
N ASP A 35 -11.75 -0.92 26.43
CA ASP A 35 -13.16 -1.25 26.61
C ASP A 35 -13.36 -2.78 26.61
N PRO A 36 -13.58 -3.40 27.77
CA PRO A 36 -13.80 -4.83 27.88
C PRO A 36 -15.03 -5.36 27.13
N SER A 37 -16.00 -4.51 26.78
CA SER A 37 -17.18 -4.93 26.02
C SER A 37 -16.85 -5.27 24.55
N THR A 38 -15.70 -4.82 24.06
CA THR A 38 -15.17 -5.11 22.72
C THR A 38 -14.41 -6.43 22.63
N LEU A 39 -14.21 -7.12 23.76
CA LEU A 39 -13.50 -8.39 23.81
C LEU A 39 -14.38 -9.51 23.25
N ALA A 40 -14.06 -9.92 22.02
CA ALA A 40 -14.60 -11.10 21.38
C ALA A 40 -13.48 -12.05 20.95
N ILE A 41 -13.79 -13.34 20.82
CA ILE A 41 -12.87 -14.29 20.19
C ILE A 41 -12.63 -13.83 18.74
N GLY A 42 -11.36 -13.74 18.34
CA GLY A 42 -10.93 -13.20 17.06
C GLY A 42 -10.70 -11.69 17.05
N ALA A 43 -11.01 -10.98 18.13
CA ALA A 43 -10.75 -9.54 18.21
C ALA A 43 -9.24 -9.24 18.38
N PRO A 44 -8.74 -8.16 17.77
CA PRO A 44 -7.39 -7.68 18.03
C PRO A 44 -7.31 -7.09 19.44
N VAL A 45 -6.21 -7.37 20.13
CA VAL A 45 -5.89 -6.85 21.46
C VAL A 45 -4.45 -6.34 21.48
N GLU A 46 -4.23 -5.24 22.19
CA GLU A 46 -2.90 -4.69 22.40
C GLU A 46 -2.48 -4.90 23.85
N ILE A 47 -1.34 -5.56 24.07
CA ILE A 47 -0.84 -5.89 25.40
C ILE A 47 0.66 -5.61 25.42
N GLY A 48 1.08 -4.66 26.26
CA GLY A 48 2.49 -4.28 26.36
C GLY A 48 3.09 -3.76 25.05
N GLY A 49 2.29 -3.07 24.22
CA GLY A 49 2.71 -2.55 22.92
C GLY A 49 2.77 -3.59 21.80
N ARG A 50 2.34 -4.84 22.06
CA ARG A 50 2.22 -5.90 21.04
C ARG A 50 0.76 -6.11 20.68
N THR A 51 0.46 -6.12 19.39
CA THR A 51 -0.87 -6.44 18.87
C THR A 51 -0.97 -7.93 18.57
N GLY A 52 -1.97 -8.58 19.14
CA GLY A 52 -2.29 -9.98 18.87
C GLY A 52 -3.79 -10.20 18.78
N VAL A 53 -4.20 -11.44 18.54
CA VAL A 53 -5.60 -11.84 18.38
C VAL A 53 -6.01 -12.73 19.56
N LEU A 54 -7.13 -12.39 20.19
CA LEU A 54 -7.69 -13.19 21.27
C LEU A 54 -8.25 -14.51 20.72
N GLN A 55 -7.63 -15.65 21.05
CA GLN A 55 -8.08 -16.96 20.58
C GLN A 55 -9.18 -17.56 21.45
N PHE A 56 -9.05 -17.46 22.77
CA PHE A 56 -10.11 -17.85 23.71
C PHE A 56 -9.85 -17.29 25.11
N ILE A 57 -10.92 -17.21 25.90
CA ILE A 57 -10.88 -16.94 27.34
C ILE A 57 -11.61 -18.06 28.05
N SER A 58 -10.94 -18.75 28.97
CA SER A 58 -11.56 -19.79 29.80
C SER A 58 -10.85 -19.92 31.14
N ALA A 59 -11.60 -20.22 32.20
CA ALA A 59 -11.07 -20.47 33.54
C ALA A 59 -10.07 -19.39 34.05
N GLY A 60 -10.35 -18.10 33.76
CA GLY A 60 -9.50 -16.98 34.18
C GLY A 60 -8.19 -16.82 33.39
N ARG A 61 -8.01 -17.56 32.28
CA ARG A 61 -6.87 -17.46 31.38
C ARG A 61 -7.32 -17.04 29.99
N ALA A 62 -6.52 -16.18 29.35
CA ALA A 62 -6.72 -15.74 27.98
C ALA A 62 -5.53 -16.18 27.13
N ARG A 63 -5.80 -16.76 25.96
CA ARG A 63 -4.76 -17.11 24.99
C ARG A 63 -4.74 -16.08 23.86
N ILE A 64 -3.59 -15.46 23.67
CA ILE A 64 -3.36 -14.42 22.68
C ILE A 64 -2.37 -14.95 21.65
N ASP A 65 -2.68 -14.74 20.37
CA ASP A 65 -1.80 -15.09 19.26
C ASP A 65 -1.22 -13.84 18.61
N TYR A 66 0.10 -13.69 18.65
CA TYR A 66 0.82 -12.57 18.08
C TYR A 66 1.35 -12.85 16.66
N ASN A 67 1.02 -14.00 16.06
CA ASN A 67 1.36 -14.26 14.67
C ASN A 67 0.61 -13.31 13.72
N HIS A 68 1.17 -13.11 12.52
CA HIS A 68 0.42 -12.51 11.44
C HIS A 68 -0.87 -13.33 11.18
N PRO A 69 -2.03 -12.71 10.88
CA PRO A 69 -3.29 -13.45 10.70
C PRO A 69 -3.25 -14.58 9.66
N LEU A 70 -2.35 -14.46 8.68
CA LEU A 70 -2.14 -15.43 7.60
C LEU A 70 -0.89 -16.31 7.77
N ALA A 71 -0.23 -16.27 8.94
CA ALA A 71 0.94 -17.10 9.20
C ALA A 71 0.57 -18.60 9.20
N GLY A 72 1.39 -19.40 8.53
CA GLY A 72 1.16 -20.84 8.32
C GLY A 72 0.06 -21.17 7.29
N ALA A 73 -0.52 -20.18 6.62
CA ALA A 73 -1.49 -20.41 5.54
C ALA A 73 -0.80 -20.44 4.17
N THR A 74 -1.06 -21.48 3.38
CA THR A 74 -0.71 -21.50 1.95
C THR A 74 -1.70 -20.58 1.20
N LEU A 75 -1.18 -19.59 0.49
CA LEU A 75 -1.99 -18.61 -0.23
C LEU A 75 -2.17 -19.04 -1.68
N ARG A 76 -3.43 -19.17 -2.12
CA ARG A 76 -3.74 -19.41 -3.54
C ARG A 76 -3.97 -18.09 -4.27
N TYR A 77 -3.15 -17.81 -5.27
CA TYR A 77 -3.32 -16.65 -6.14
C TYR A 77 -3.84 -17.10 -7.51
N ASN A 78 -4.92 -16.46 -7.95
CA ASN A 78 -5.38 -16.52 -9.33
C ASN A 78 -5.30 -15.10 -9.92
N TYR A 79 -4.46 -14.93 -10.94
CA TYR A 79 -4.27 -13.64 -11.59
C TYR A 79 -4.22 -13.76 -13.11
N ASN A 80 -4.67 -12.71 -13.79
CA ASN A 80 -4.59 -12.57 -15.23
C ASN A 80 -3.66 -11.41 -15.58
N ILE A 81 -2.71 -11.64 -16.48
CA ILE A 81 -1.93 -10.55 -17.07
C ILE A 81 -2.79 -9.91 -18.15
N VAL A 82 -3.33 -8.74 -17.85
CA VAL A 82 -4.23 -7.98 -18.73
C VAL A 82 -3.49 -7.26 -19.85
N LYS A 83 -2.31 -6.73 -19.54
CA LYS A 83 -1.46 -5.97 -20.47
C LYS A 83 -0.01 -6.00 -20.01
N VAL A 84 0.91 -6.14 -20.96
CA VAL A 84 2.33 -5.86 -20.76
C VAL A 84 2.61 -4.50 -21.37
N VAL A 85 3.10 -3.57 -20.56
CA VAL A 85 3.37 -2.20 -20.98
C VAL A 85 4.83 -2.11 -21.42
N GLU A 86 5.06 -2.18 -22.74
CA GLU A 86 6.41 -2.13 -23.33
C GLU A 86 6.78 -0.72 -23.80
N ASP A 87 5.78 0.06 -24.25
CA ASP A 87 5.99 1.42 -24.74
C ASP A 87 6.52 2.34 -23.64
N ARG A 88 7.53 3.14 -23.97
CA ARG A 88 8.23 3.99 -22.99
C ARG A 88 7.30 5.06 -22.41
N ALA A 89 6.45 5.70 -23.22
CA ALA A 89 5.53 6.73 -22.76
C ALA A 89 4.45 6.12 -21.88
N GLU A 90 3.87 5.00 -22.31
CA GLU A 90 2.84 4.31 -21.53
C GLU A 90 3.37 3.81 -20.16
N ARG A 91 4.65 3.41 -20.08
CA ARG A 91 5.27 3.05 -18.81
C ARG A 91 5.39 4.26 -17.87
N VAL A 92 5.68 5.47 -18.39
CA VAL A 92 5.67 6.70 -17.58
C VAL A 92 4.26 6.99 -17.08
N GLU A 93 3.26 6.96 -17.95
CA GLU A 93 1.85 7.17 -17.60
C GLU A 93 1.41 6.20 -16.51
N THR A 94 1.76 4.92 -16.65
CA THR A 94 1.43 3.88 -15.67
C THR A 94 2.08 4.17 -14.31
N LEU A 95 3.35 4.58 -14.28
CA LEU A 95 4.04 4.93 -13.04
C LEU A 95 3.43 6.16 -12.36
N LEU A 96 3.08 7.18 -13.14
CA LEU A 96 2.39 8.38 -12.63
C LEU A 96 1.02 8.03 -12.04
N LYS A 97 0.23 7.21 -12.75
CA LYS A 97 -1.07 6.72 -12.28
C LYS A 97 -0.95 5.87 -11.01
N MET A 98 0.00 4.95 -10.94
CA MET A 98 0.21 4.12 -9.74
C MET A 98 0.58 4.94 -8.51
N ASN A 99 1.28 6.06 -8.69
CA ASN A 99 1.74 6.89 -7.57
C ASN A 99 0.72 7.96 -7.15
N THR A 100 -0.06 8.49 -8.10
CA THR A 100 -0.95 9.65 -7.87
C THR A 100 -2.43 9.33 -8.00
N GLY A 101 -2.79 8.17 -8.58
CA GLY A 101 -4.16 7.81 -8.92
C GLY A 101 -4.75 8.58 -10.11
N ARG A 102 -3.96 9.40 -10.80
CA ARG A 102 -4.40 10.28 -11.90
C ARG A 102 -3.85 9.84 -13.26
N GLU A 103 -4.53 10.27 -14.32
CA GLU A 103 -4.21 9.90 -15.71
C GLU A 103 -4.05 11.11 -16.64
N ASP A 104 -4.33 12.33 -16.16
CA ASP A 104 -4.39 13.56 -16.94
C ASP A 104 -3.03 14.27 -17.07
N PHE A 105 -1.93 13.50 -17.00
CA PHE A 105 -0.58 14.03 -17.23
C PHE A 105 -0.27 14.09 -18.72
N GLU A 106 0.37 15.16 -19.16
CA GLU A 106 0.96 15.20 -20.49
C GLU A 106 2.45 14.86 -20.41
N ILE A 107 2.93 14.02 -21.32
CA ILE A 107 4.31 13.56 -21.35
C ILE A 107 4.95 13.89 -22.68
N SER A 108 6.19 14.39 -22.63
CA SER A 108 7.04 14.54 -23.80
C SER A 108 8.47 14.09 -23.50
N PHE A 109 9.15 13.63 -24.56
CA PHE A 109 10.54 13.20 -24.49
C PHE A 109 11.41 14.02 -25.44
N GLU A 110 12.57 14.44 -24.94
CA GLU A 110 13.64 15.04 -25.74
C GLU A 110 14.90 14.18 -25.55
N GLY A 111 15.06 13.19 -26.43
CA GLY A 111 16.10 12.16 -26.28
C GLY A 111 15.86 11.31 -25.03
N ASP A 112 16.74 11.46 -24.04
CA ASP A 112 16.63 10.76 -22.75
C ASP A 112 15.89 11.56 -21.67
N ASP A 113 15.68 12.86 -21.91
CA ASP A 113 15.03 13.74 -20.96
C ASP A 113 13.50 13.63 -21.08
N LEU A 114 12.84 13.66 -19.92
CA LEU A 114 11.40 13.48 -19.76
C LEU A 114 10.80 14.76 -19.18
N THR A 115 9.80 15.32 -19.86
CA THR A 115 8.94 16.37 -19.31
C THR A 115 7.56 15.79 -19.01
N VAL A 116 7.09 16.01 -17.78
CA VAL A 116 5.74 15.67 -17.31
C VAL A 116 5.03 16.98 -16.99
N THR A 117 4.06 17.37 -17.83
CA THR A 117 3.15 18.47 -17.51
C THR A 117 2.12 17.96 -16.51
N THR A 118 2.05 18.63 -15.36
CA THR A 118 1.21 18.21 -14.25
C THR A 118 -0.14 18.92 -14.29
N PRO A 119 -1.25 18.22 -14.01
CA PRO A 119 -2.56 18.85 -13.82
C PRO A 119 -2.53 19.92 -12.73
N GLU A 120 -3.29 21.01 -12.89
CA GLU A 120 -3.37 22.07 -11.88
C GLU A 120 -3.84 21.54 -10.51
N ALA A 121 -4.70 20.51 -10.52
CA ALA A 121 -5.17 19.84 -9.31
C ALA A 121 -4.03 19.26 -8.44
N MET A 122 -2.87 18.96 -9.03
CA MET A 122 -1.71 18.45 -8.29
C MET A 122 -1.13 19.46 -7.31
N ALA A 123 -1.35 20.76 -7.53
CA ALA A 123 -0.91 21.80 -6.61
C ALA A 123 -1.59 21.69 -5.23
N TYR A 124 -2.75 21.03 -5.14
CA TYR A 124 -3.49 20.85 -3.89
C TYR A 124 -3.18 19.52 -3.19
N ASP A 125 -2.43 18.61 -3.83
CA ASP A 125 -2.05 17.34 -3.22
C ASP A 125 -0.85 17.55 -2.29
N GLN A 126 -1.12 17.42 -0.98
CA GLN A 126 -0.11 17.58 0.08
C GLN A 126 1.04 16.56 -0.03
N ASN A 127 0.78 15.40 -0.64
CA ASN A 127 1.78 14.36 -0.83
C ASN A 127 2.63 14.58 -2.09
N TRP A 128 2.25 15.50 -2.98
CA TRP A 128 2.88 15.66 -4.30
C TRP A 128 4.37 15.96 -4.23
N ALA A 129 4.79 16.80 -3.28
CA ALA A 129 6.20 17.14 -3.08
C ALA A 129 7.06 15.89 -2.77
N TYR A 130 6.54 14.97 -1.95
CA TYR A 130 7.22 13.72 -1.63
C TYR A 130 7.14 12.71 -2.78
N ALA A 131 5.98 12.64 -3.44
CA ALA A 131 5.74 11.79 -4.61
C ALA A 131 6.74 12.06 -5.74
N LYS A 132 7.08 13.34 -6.03
CA LYS A 132 8.08 13.71 -7.05
C LYS A 132 9.40 12.96 -6.87
N PHE A 133 9.93 12.86 -5.65
CA PHE A 133 11.20 12.17 -5.40
C PHE A 133 11.11 10.67 -5.66
N SER A 134 10.04 10.03 -5.18
CA SER A 134 9.81 8.61 -5.42
C SER A 134 9.62 8.33 -6.92
N LEU A 135 8.87 9.18 -7.62
CA LEU A 135 8.63 9.07 -9.06
C LEU A 135 9.91 9.21 -9.86
N VAL A 136 10.72 10.25 -9.60
CA VAL A 136 12.00 10.44 -10.31
C VAL A 136 12.90 9.21 -10.16
N ARG A 137 12.97 8.65 -8.94
CA ARG A 137 13.72 7.42 -8.70
C ARG A 137 13.17 6.26 -9.52
N SER A 138 11.87 5.99 -9.43
CA SER A 138 11.23 4.90 -10.17
C SER A 138 11.38 5.04 -11.69
N LEU A 139 11.23 6.25 -12.22
CA LEU A 139 11.38 6.55 -13.64
C LEU A 139 12.81 6.26 -14.11
N ARG A 140 13.83 6.65 -13.32
CA ARG A 140 15.23 6.36 -13.66
C ARG A 140 15.55 4.87 -13.58
N GLU A 141 15.17 4.22 -12.49
CA GLU A 141 15.46 2.79 -12.26
C GLU A 141 14.77 1.89 -13.30
N ASN A 142 13.54 2.23 -13.72
CA ASN A 142 12.75 1.39 -14.63
C ASN A 142 12.87 1.76 -16.11
N LEU A 143 13.19 3.01 -16.43
CA LEU A 143 13.15 3.55 -17.81
C LEU A 143 14.45 4.23 -18.25
N GLY A 144 15.45 4.38 -17.37
CA GLY A 144 16.73 4.98 -17.71
C GLY A 144 16.65 6.43 -18.19
N VAL A 145 15.61 7.17 -17.81
CA VAL A 145 15.45 8.59 -18.19
C VAL A 145 16.56 9.45 -17.59
N GLY A 146 16.97 10.49 -18.32
CA GLY A 146 17.98 11.46 -17.90
C GLY A 146 17.41 12.50 -16.93
N THR A 147 17.26 13.72 -17.42
CA THR A 147 16.62 14.82 -16.71
C THR A 147 15.11 14.58 -16.66
N VAL A 148 14.50 14.78 -15.49
CA VAL A 148 13.05 14.70 -15.31
C VAL A 148 12.55 16.08 -14.92
N ILE A 149 11.68 16.65 -15.74
CA ILE A 149 11.10 17.99 -15.56
C ILE A 149 9.62 17.81 -15.21
N PHE A 150 9.20 18.33 -14.06
CA PHE A 150 7.79 18.50 -13.76
C PHE A 150 7.39 19.93 -14.10
N ARG A 151 6.48 20.09 -15.07
CA ARG A 151 6.01 21.38 -15.56
C ARG A 151 4.61 21.66 -15.04
N GLU A 152 4.50 22.63 -14.14
CA GLU A 152 3.22 23.16 -13.67
C GLU A 152 2.82 24.35 -14.56
N VAL A 153 1.56 24.35 -15.04
CA VAL A 153 1.02 25.40 -15.92
C VAL A 153 -0.18 26.02 -15.22
N HIS A 154 -0.18 27.36 -15.11
CA HIS A 154 -1.27 28.15 -14.55
C HIS A 154 -1.80 29.08 -15.63
N GLU A 155 -2.92 28.71 -16.23
CA GLU A 155 -3.56 29.50 -17.29
C GLU A 155 -4.33 30.69 -16.68
N PRO A 156 -4.43 31.83 -17.41
CA PRO A 156 -5.25 32.95 -16.97
C PRO A 156 -6.71 32.50 -16.85
N ARG A 157 -7.41 32.99 -15.82
CA ARG A 157 -8.85 32.74 -15.65
C ARG A 157 -9.63 33.28 -16.85
N VAL A 158 -10.29 32.39 -17.59
CA VAL A 158 -11.28 32.75 -18.59
C VAL A 158 -12.61 32.99 -17.87
N VAL A 159 -13.09 34.23 -17.86
CA VAL A 159 -14.45 34.55 -17.43
C VAL A 159 -15.31 34.43 -18.68
N GLU A 160 -16.15 33.40 -18.76
CA GLU A 160 -17.21 33.36 -19.77
C GLU A 160 -18.20 34.47 -19.41
N GLU A 161 -18.23 35.55 -20.20
CA GLU A 161 -19.34 36.50 -20.16
C GLU A 161 -20.57 35.74 -20.69
N GLU A 162 -21.53 35.46 -19.81
CA GLU A 162 -22.85 34.94 -20.20
C GLU A 162 -23.52 35.98 -21.11
N GLU A 163 -23.64 35.69 -22.41
CA GLU A 163 -24.52 36.42 -23.36
C GLU A 163 -26.00 36.04 -23.18
#